data_AF-A0A956MK28-F1
#
_entry.id   AF-A0A956MK28-F1
#
_cell.length_a   1.000
_cell.length_b   1.000
_cell.length_c   1.000
_cell.angle_alpha   90.00
_cell.angle_beta   90.00
_cell.angle_gamma   90.00
#
_symmetry.space_group_name_H-M   'P 1'
#
loop_
_entity.id
_entity.type
_entity.pdbx_description
1 polymer ?
#
loop_
_entity_poly.entity_id
_entity_poly.type
_entity_poly.pdbx_seq_one_letter_code
_entity_poly.pdbx_strand_id
1 'polypeptide(L)' 'MLLDPSPEIDAGRYAAKAVAGEPFTVDVDAFTDGHDRVACALLWRPVGEDETDWSETSMTALVNDRWRGQFTPA' A
#
# COMPACT_ATOMS: atom_id res chain seq x y z
N MET A 1 12.60 3.16 -5.07
CA MET A 1 12.16 1.85 -5.58
C MET A 1 11.10 1.30 -4.65
N LEU A 2 10.12 0.59 -5.19
CA LEU A 2 9.06 -0.11 -4.46
C LEU A 2 9.13 -1.59 -4.84
N LEU A 3 9.25 -2.49 -3.87
CA LEU A 3 9.42 -3.92 -4.09
C LEU A 3 8.58 -4.74 -3.09
N ASP A 4 8.38 -6.02 -3.44
CA ASP A 4 7.80 -7.06 -2.56
C ASP A 4 6.48 -6.65 -1.87
N PRO A 5 5.46 -6.22 -2.66
CA PRO A 5 4.19 -5.79 -2.11
C PRO A 5 3.47 -6.96 -1.42
N SER A 6 2.82 -6.69 -0.30
CA SER A 6 2.03 -7.68 0.41
C SER A 6 0.72 -7.08 0.91
N PRO A 7 -0.42 -7.76 0.72
CA PRO A 7 -0.55 -9.06 0.06
C PRO A 7 -0.49 -8.98 -1.48
N GLU A 8 0.27 -9.87 -2.11
CA GLU A 8 0.30 -10.10 -3.55
C GLU A 8 -0.04 -11.57 -3.83
N ILE A 9 -1.00 -11.82 -4.72
CA ILE A 9 -1.51 -13.17 -4.98
C ILE A 9 -1.13 -13.59 -6.41
N ASP A 10 -0.29 -14.62 -6.51
CA ASP A 10 0.20 -15.18 -7.79
C ASP A 10 0.75 -14.09 -8.73
N ALA A 11 1.73 -13.32 -8.26
CA ALA A 11 2.35 -12.21 -8.99
C ALA A 11 1.32 -11.18 -9.54
N GLY A 12 0.31 -10.86 -8.73
CA GLY A 12 -0.76 -9.93 -9.08
C GLY A 12 -1.84 -10.51 -10.00
N ARG A 13 -1.80 -11.80 -10.32
CA ARG A 13 -2.81 -12.44 -11.19
C ARG A 13 -4.20 -12.45 -10.56
N TYR A 14 -4.28 -12.49 -9.23
CA TYR A 14 -5.54 -12.49 -8.49
C TYR A 14 -5.60 -11.33 -7.50
N ALA A 15 -6.81 -10.81 -7.31
CA ALA A 15 -7.06 -9.78 -6.31
C ALA A 15 -6.92 -10.37 -4.89
N ALA A 16 -6.28 -9.60 -4.01
CA ALA A 16 -6.38 -9.84 -2.58
C ALA A 16 -7.83 -9.60 -2.11
N LYS A 17 -8.22 -10.26 -1.02
CA LYS A 17 -9.57 -10.15 -0.45
C LYS A 17 -9.54 -9.26 0.77
N ALA A 18 -10.49 -8.34 0.87
CA ALA A 18 -10.74 -7.53 2.05
C ALA A 18 -12.21 -7.68 2.46
N VAL A 19 -12.51 -7.33 3.72
CA VAL A 19 -13.88 -7.33 4.26
C VAL A 19 -14.27 -5.89 4.55
N ALA A 20 -15.46 -5.50 4.12
CA ALA A 20 -16.00 -4.16 4.39
C ALA A 20 -16.04 -3.89 5.90
N GLY A 21 -15.54 -2.72 6.31
CA GLY A 21 -15.43 -2.31 7.71
C GLY A 21 -14.26 -2.92 8.48
N GLU A 22 -13.45 -3.80 7.87
CA GLU A 22 -12.27 -4.39 8.52
C GLU A 22 -10.97 -3.76 8.01
N PRO A 23 -9.99 -3.47 8.88
CA PRO A 23 -8.72 -2.91 8.44
C PRO A 23 -7.96 -3.85 7.50
N PHE A 24 -7.54 -3.33 6.35
CA PHE A 24 -6.71 -4.03 5.39
C PHE A 24 -5.31 -3.43 5.38
N THR A 25 -4.30 -4.27 5.68
CA THR A 25 -2.90 -3.86 5.76
C THR A 25 -2.18 -4.13 4.46
N VAL A 26 -1.44 -3.14 3.99
CA VAL A 26 -0.54 -3.24 2.83
C VAL A 26 0.88 -2.94 3.29
N ASP A 27 1.79 -3.83 2.96
CA ASP A 27 3.21 -3.66 3.19
C ASP A 27 3.98 -3.62 1.87
N VAL A 28 5.09 -2.89 1.84
CA VAL A 28 6.00 -2.81 0.69
C VAL A 28 7.41 -2.50 1.17
N ASP A 29 8.43 -2.93 0.43
CA ASP A 29 9.79 -2.46 0.65
C ASP A 29 10.00 -1.17 -0.16
N ALA A 30 10.35 -0.08 0.52
CA ALA A 30 10.53 1.22 -0.11
C ALA A 30 11.82 1.91 0.34
N PHE A 31 12.68 2.23 -0.62
CA PHE A 31 13.98 2.87 -0.41
C PHE A 31 14.35 3.72 -1.63
N THR A 32 15.34 4.60 -1.48
CA THR A 32 15.93 5.39 -2.57
C THR A 32 17.44 5.22 -2.60
N ASP A 33 18.09 5.64 -3.67
CA ASP A 33 19.54 5.77 -3.70
C ASP A 33 20.00 6.98 -2.88
N GLY A 34 21.22 6.90 -2.34
CA GLY A 34 21.80 7.97 -1.51
C GLY A 34 21.32 7.94 -0.06
N HIS A 35 21.40 9.10 0.60
CA HIS A 35 21.13 9.24 2.04
C HIS A 35 19.83 10.01 2.34
N ASP A 36 19.03 10.28 1.32
CA ASP A 36 17.81 11.06 1.47
C ASP A 36 16.74 10.24 2.18
N ARG A 37 15.99 10.91 3.06
CA ARG A 37 14.83 10.32 3.73
C ARG A 37 13.66 10.32 2.76
N VAL A 38 13.03 9.16 2.58
CA VAL A 38 11.81 9.01 1.80
C VAL A 38 10.57 8.96 2.69
N ALA A 39 9.43 9.27 2.10
CA ALA A 39 8.11 8.97 2.64
C ALA A 39 7.40 8.04 1.65
N CYS A 40 6.52 7.18 2.16
CA CYS A 40 5.71 6.27 1.35
C CYS A 40 4.23 6.49 1.67
N ALA A 41 3.38 6.41 0.66
CA ALA A 41 1.94 6.56 0.79
C ALA A 41 1.21 5.41 0.08
N LEU A 42 0.17 4.91 0.72
CA LEU A 42 -0.77 3.94 0.16
C LEU A 42 -1.90 4.70 -0.52
N LEU A 43 -2.00 4.56 -1.84
CA LEU A 43 -3.11 5.09 -2.62
C LEU A 43 -4.15 3.98 -2.85
N TRP A 44 -5.41 4.27 -2.54
CA TRP A 44 -6.50 3.33 -2.74
C TRP A 44 -7.78 4.06 -3.17
N ARG A 45 -8.65 3.34 -3.89
CA ARG A 45 -9.97 3.83 -4.29
C ARG A 45 -10.97 2.68 -4.40
N PRO A 46 -12.25 2.88 -4.07
CA PRO A 46 -13.33 1.97 -4.45
C PRO A 46 -13.43 1.78 -5.98
N VAL A 47 -13.90 0.61 -6.39
CA VAL A 47 -14.17 0.34 -7.82
C VAL A 47 -15.41 1.14 -8.24
N GLY A 48 -15.31 1.88 -9.35
CA GLY A 48 -16.41 2.65 -9.92
C GLY A 48 -16.38 4.15 -9.62
N GLU A 49 -15.45 4.61 -8.76
CA GLU A 49 -15.13 6.03 -8.59
C GLU A 49 -14.22 6.55 -9.71
N ASP A 50 -14.19 7.87 -9.90
CA ASP A 50 -13.38 8.51 -10.93
C ASP A 50 -11.88 8.22 -10.73
N GLU A 51 -11.11 8.25 -11.83
CA GLU A 51 -9.65 7.99 -11.78
C GLU A 51 -8.87 9.04 -11.00
N THR A 52 -9.50 10.17 -10.68
CA THR A 52 -8.94 11.25 -9.88
C THR A 52 -9.20 11.09 -8.38
N ASP A 53 -10.12 10.22 -7.98
CA ASP A 53 -10.63 10.15 -6.61
C ASP A 53 -9.85 9.14 -5.76
N TRP A 54 -8.54 9.36 -5.66
CA TRP A 54 -7.68 8.52 -4.81
C TRP A 54 -7.70 9.00 -3.37
N SER A 55 -7.87 8.04 -2.45
CA SER A 55 -7.58 8.24 -1.04
C SER A 55 -6.10 7.96 -0.79
N GLU A 56 -5.44 8.87 -0.08
CA GLU A 56 -4.04 8.74 0.32
C GLU A 56 -3.94 8.40 1.81
N THR A 57 -3.10 7.43 2.14
CA THR A 57 -2.77 7.10 3.53
C THR A 57 -1.26 7.01 3.69
N SER A 58 -0.69 7.86 4.54
CA SER A 58 0.75 7.82 4.85
C SER A 58 1.13 6.46 5.45
N MET A 59 2.22 5.87 4.96
CA MET A 59 2.75 4.61 5.48
C MET A 59 3.78 4.88 6.58
N THR A 60 3.88 3.94 7.51
CA THR A 60 4.87 3.95 8.59
C THR A 60 6.06 3.10 8.20
N ALA A 61 7.27 3.65 8.30
CA ALA A 61 8.51 2.88 8.16
C ALA A 61 8.66 1.89 9.33
N LEU A 62 9.00 0.66 9.01
CA LEU A 62 9.33 -0.42 9.92
C LEU A 62 10.85 -0.71 9.83
N VAL A 63 11.25 -1.93 10.13
CA VAL A 63 12.65 -2.39 10.02
C VAL A 63 12.94 -2.91 8.61
N ASN A 64 14.21 -2.88 8.19
CA ASN A 64 14.68 -3.43 6.90
C ASN A 64 13.96 -2.83 5.67
N ASP A 65 13.83 -1.51 5.62
CA ASP A 65 13.19 -0.78 4.52
C ASP A 65 11.73 -1.18 4.25
N ARG A 66 11.09 -1.93 5.16
CA ARG A 66 9.69 -2.31 5.10
C ARG A 66 8.82 -1.15 5.53
N TRP A 67 7.75 -0.90 4.78
CA TRP A 67 6.75 0.13 5.07
C TRP A 67 5.38 -0.52 5.20
N ARG A 68 4.55 0.03 6.08
CA ARG A 68 3.19 -0.44 6.34
C ARG A 68 2.17 0.68 6.24
N GLY A 69 1.15 0.47 5.40
CA GLY A 69 -0.05 1.28 5.30
C GLY A 69 -1.28 0.46 5.69
N GLN A 70 -2.33 1.13 6.11
CA GLN A 70 -3.59 0.47 6.43
C GLN A 70 -4.76 1.37 6.06
N PHE A 71 -5.76 0.80 5.40
CA PHE A 71 -7.05 1.46 5.16
C PHE A 71 -8.18 0.54 5.58
N THR A 72 -9.40 1.08 5.67
CA THR A 72 -10.60 0.29 5.95
C THR A 72 -11.58 0.50 4.80
N PRO A 73 -11.80 -0.50 3.93
CA PRO A 73 -12.79 -0.38 2.86
C PRO A 73 -14.20 -0.26 3.46
N ALA A 74 -15.05 0.55 2.81
CA ALA A 74 -16.46 0.70 3.16
C ALA A 74 -17.31 -0.48 2.65
#